data_AF-A0A937SWF0-F1
#
_entry.id   AF-A0A937SWF0-F1
#
_cell.length_a   1.000
_cell.length_b   1.000
_cell.length_c   1.000
_cell.angle_alpha   90.00
_cell.angle_beta   90.00
_cell.angle_gamma   90.00
#
_symmetry.space_group_name_H-M   'P 1'
#
loop_
_entity.id
_entity.type
_entity.pdbx_description
1 polymer ?
#
loop_
_entity_poly.entity_id
_entity_poly.type
_entity_poly.pdbx_seq_one_letter_code
_entity_poly.pdbx_strand_id
1 'polypeptide(L)'
;MKPLTPEYTQVVLHKIEALPPDAPPEQIEQTAAALQAMNYQPTLLNDAPDFFHMTRSGLVQLIVDLTGTPGNELTEQHLSLLFYHYALLQRLRRNEPEAWDEVNELMEDD
;
A
#
# COMPACT_ATOMS: atom_id res chain seq x y z
N MET A 1 13.77 14.04 4.14
CA MET A 1 13.09 13.26 3.08
C MET A 1 13.00 14.11 1.82
N LYS A 2 13.05 13.52 0.62
CA LYS A 2 13.00 14.25 -0.65
C LYS A 2 11.56 14.72 -0.93
N PRO A 3 11.33 16.00 -1.30
CA PRO A 3 9.98 16.49 -1.59
C PRO A 3 9.38 15.72 -2.76
N LEU A 4 8.07 15.48 -2.71
CA LEU A 4 7.38 14.79 -3.79
C LEU A 4 7.36 15.65 -5.07
N THR A 5 7.71 15.05 -6.21
CA THR A 5 7.61 15.70 -7.52
C THR A 5 6.48 15.11 -8.38
N PRO A 6 5.95 15.86 -9.36
CA PRO A 6 4.97 15.33 -10.30
C PRO A 6 5.50 14.13 -11.10
N GLU A 7 6.79 14.15 -11.48
CA GLU A 7 7.42 13.06 -12.22
C GLU A 7 7.48 11.79 -11.38
N TYR A 8 7.86 11.90 -10.10
CA TYR A 8 7.89 10.75 -9.20
C TYR A 8 6.48 10.18 -8.97
N THR A 9 5.48 11.06 -8.82
CA THR A 9 4.07 10.66 -8.71
C THR A 9 3.65 9.83 -9.93
N GLN A 10 3.97 10.30 -11.14
CA GLN A 10 3.65 9.58 -12.37
C GLN A 10 4.37 8.22 -12.47
N VAL A 11 5.61 8.13 -12.00
CA VAL A 11 6.35 6.85 -11.92
C VAL A 11 5.63 5.86 -11.01
N VAL A 12 5.16 6.31 -9.83
CA VAL A 12 4.43 5.44 -8.90
C VAL A 12 3.10 5.00 -9.48
N LEU A 13 2.33 5.90 -10.10
CA LEU A 13 1.07 5.56 -10.78
C LEU A 13 1.29 4.51 -11.87
N HIS A 14 2.34 4.65 -12.68
CA HIS A 14 2.67 3.66 -13.71
C HIS A 14 3.02 2.28 -13.12
N LYS A 15 3.75 2.25 -12.00
CA LYS A 15 4.03 0.99 -11.29
C LYS A 15 2.75 0.33 -10.77
N ILE A 16 1.79 1.11 -10.28
CA ILE A 16 0.49 0.61 -9.81
C ILE A 16 -0.30 0.00 -10.97
N GLU A 17 -0.31 0.65 -12.14
CA GLU A 17 -0.97 0.12 -13.34
C GLU A 17 -0.38 -1.22 -13.80
N ALA A 18 0.92 -1.41 -13.61
CA ALA A 18 1.64 -2.64 -13.97
C ALA A 18 1.42 -3.80 -12.97
N LEU A 19 0.80 -3.55 -11.81
CA LEU A 19 0.43 -4.62 -10.87
C LEU A 19 -0.63 -5.54 -11.47
N PRO A 20 -0.70 -6.80 -11.00
CA PRO A 20 -1.77 -7.71 -11.39
C PRO A 20 -3.16 -7.13 -11.06
N PRO A 21 -4.23 -7.65 -11.69
CA PRO A 21 -5.60 -7.30 -11.33
C PRO A 21 -5.88 -7.56 -9.84
N ASP A 22 -6.84 -6.81 -9.30
CA ASP A 22 -7.27 -7.01 -7.91
C ASP A 22 -7.71 -8.45 -7.66
N ALA A 23 -7.34 -8.98 -6.50
CA ALA A 23 -7.76 -10.30 -6.06
C ALA A 23 -9.29 -10.35 -5.84
N PRO A 24 -9.88 -11.56 -5.86
CA PRO A 24 -11.30 -11.72 -5.52
C PRO A 24 -11.63 -11.16 -4.13
N PRO A 25 -12.86 -10.65 -3.90
CA PRO A 25 -13.26 -10.07 -2.61
C PRO A 25 -12.99 -10.97 -1.40
N GLU A 26 -13.17 -12.29 -1.57
CA GLU A 26 -12.88 -13.27 -0.52
C GLU A 26 -11.40 -13.27 -0.10
N GLN A 27 -10.47 -13.20 -1.06
CA GLN A 27 -9.03 -13.17 -0.77
C GLN A 27 -8.61 -11.85 -0.11
N ILE A 28 -9.24 -10.74 -0.52
CA ILE A 28 -9.05 -9.43 0.10
C ILE A 28 -9.46 -9.51 1.57
N GLU A 29 -10.67 -10.01 1.85
CA GLU A 29 -11.20 -10.12 3.21
C GLU A 29 -10.35 -11.06 4.09
N GLN A 30 -9.99 -12.24 3.56
CA GLN A 30 -9.15 -13.21 4.28
C GLN A 30 -7.79 -12.63 4.66
N THR A 31 -7.14 -11.94 3.71
CA THR A 31 -5.84 -11.28 3.96
C THR A 31 -5.98 -10.16 4.98
N ALA A 32 -7.01 -9.32 4.86
CA ALA A 32 -7.25 -8.22 5.78
C ALA A 32 -7.52 -8.72 7.21
N ALA A 33 -8.37 -9.73 7.36
CA ALA A 33 -8.65 -10.34 8.66
C ALA A 33 -7.40 -10.96 9.31
N ALA A 34 -6.53 -11.60 8.52
CA ALA A 34 -5.28 -12.17 9.01
C ALA A 34 -4.30 -11.08 9.50
N LEU A 35 -4.09 -10.02 8.71
CA LEU A 35 -3.22 -8.90 9.10
C LEU A 35 -3.75 -8.17 10.35
N GLN A 36 -5.07 -7.99 10.45
CA GLN A 36 -5.71 -7.42 11.64
C GLN A 36 -5.53 -8.30 12.87
N ALA A 37 -5.68 -9.62 12.74
CA ALA A 37 -5.46 -10.55 13.85
C ALA A 37 -4.00 -10.54 14.35
N MET A 38 -3.05 -10.24 13.46
CA MET A 38 -1.63 -10.05 13.80
C MET A 38 -1.33 -8.67 14.40
N ASN A 39 -2.30 -7.75 14.42
CA ASN A 39 -2.09 -6.32 14.71
C ASN A 39 -1.02 -5.68 13.82
N TYR A 40 -0.88 -6.15 12.58
CA TYR A 40 0.04 -5.55 11.61
C TYR A 40 -0.35 -4.09 11.38
N GLN A 41 0.61 -3.17 11.51
CA GLN A 41 0.43 -1.75 11.23
C GLN A 41 1.48 -1.32 10.19
N PRO A 42 1.08 -1.07 8.94
CA PRO A 42 2.01 -0.57 7.94
C PRO A 42 2.58 0.78 8.38
N THR A 43 3.90 0.89 8.39
CA THR A 43 4.61 2.10 8.81
C THR A 43 4.18 3.32 7.99
N LEU A 44 3.91 4.44 8.67
CA LEU A 44 3.51 5.73 8.06
C LEU A 44 2.18 5.69 7.25
N LEU A 45 1.31 4.70 7.47
CA LEU A 45 -0.04 4.63 6.89
C LEU A 45 -1.16 4.91 7.91
N ASN A 46 -0.88 5.65 8.97
CA ASN A 46 -1.85 5.96 10.04
C ASN A 46 -3.15 6.64 9.55
N ASP A 47 -3.10 7.29 8.38
CA ASP A 47 -4.23 8.04 7.80
C ASP A 47 -4.85 7.38 6.55
N ALA A 48 -4.56 6.09 6.28
CA ALA A 48 -5.19 5.33 5.20
C ALA A 48 -6.30 4.41 5.75
N PRO A 49 -7.51 4.94 6.00
CA PRO A 49 -8.62 4.10 6.46
C PRO A 49 -8.88 2.99 5.44
N ASP A 50 -9.12 1.79 5.94
CA ASP A 50 -9.48 0.62 5.12
C ASP A 50 -8.38 0.17 4.12
N PHE A 51 -7.10 0.48 4.43
CA PHE A 51 -5.97 0.13 3.57
C PHE A 51 -5.90 -1.36 3.19
N PHE A 52 -6.19 -2.26 4.13
CA PHE A 52 -6.15 -3.71 3.88
C PHE A 52 -7.22 -4.20 2.90
N HIS A 53 -8.28 -3.43 2.68
CA HIS A 53 -9.35 -3.71 1.72
C HIS A 53 -9.18 -2.93 0.42
N MET A 54 -8.18 -2.05 0.34
CA MET A 54 -7.98 -1.15 -0.77
C MET A 54 -7.76 -1.91 -2.09
N THR A 55 -8.43 -1.44 -3.14
CA THR A 55 -8.27 -1.89 -4.52
C THR A 55 -7.28 -1.00 -5.26
N ARG A 56 -6.89 -1.42 -6.47
CA ARG A 56 -5.94 -0.65 -7.28
C ARG A 56 -6.49 0.73 -7.61
N SER A 57 -7.79 0.79 -7.95
CA SER A 57 -8.47 2.06 -8.19
C SER A 57 -8.56 2.92 -6.93
N GLY A 58 -8.78 2.32 -5.76
CA GLY A 58 -8.80 3.02 -4.48
C GLY A 58 -7.45 3.66 -4.17
N LEU A 59 -6.36 2.93 -4.40
CA LEU A 59 -5.00 3.44 -4.21
C LEU A 59 -4.69 4.62 -5.16
N VAL A 60 -5.03 4.50 -6.43
CA VAL A 60 -4.83 5.59 -7.40
C VAL A 60 -5.59 6.84 -6.97
N GLN A 61 -6.86 6.68 -6.56
CA GLN A 61 -7.67 7.80 -6.09
C GLN A 61 -7.05 8.45 -4.84
N LEU A 62 -6.60 7.65 -3.88
CA LEU A 62 -5.92 8.15 -2.68
C LEU A 62 -4.68 9.00 -3.05
N ILE A 63 -3.85 8.54 -3.98
CA ILE A 63 -2.66 9.28 -4.42
C ILE A 63 -3.06 10.61 -5.09
N VAL A 64 -4.09 10.59 -5.93
CA VAL A 64 -4.61 11.82 -6.58
C VAL A 64 -5.11 12.81 -5.53
N ASP A 65 -5.87 12.35 -4.53
CA ASP A 65 -6.41 13.21 -3.47
C ASP A 65 -5.30 13.78 -2.60
N LEU A 66 -4.34 12.94 -2.20
CA LEU A 66 -3.18 13.32 -1.39
C LEU A 66 -2.33 14.39 -2.10
N THR A 67 -2.05 14.21 -3.39
CA THR A 67 -1.21 15.12 -4.18
C THR A 67 -1.95 16.37 -4.64
N GLY A 68 -3.27 16.30 -4.79
CA GLY A 68 -4.13 17.43 -5.12
C GLY A 68 -4.45 18.35 -3.95
N THR A 69 -4.23 17.89 -2.71
CA THR A 69 -4.50 18.68 -1.49
C THR A 69 -3.40 19.71 -1.23
N PRO A 70 -3.69 21.03 -1.30
CA PRO A 70 -2.69 22.06 -1.04
C PRO A 70 -2.18 22.00 0.40
N GLY A 71 -0.87 22.16 0.59
CA GLY A 71 -0.24 22.17 1.92
C GLY A 71 0.04 20.79 2.52
N ASN A 72 -0.19 19.71 1.77
CA ASN A 72 0.20 18.37 2.20
C ASN A 72 1.73 18.19 2.08
N GLU A 73 2.41 17.86 3.18
CA GLU A 73 3.86 17.68 3.22
C GLU A 73 4.26 16.26 2.76
N LEU A 74 3.82 15.89 1.55
CA LEU A 74 4.17 14.60 0.97
C LEU A 74 5.61 14.58 0.47
N THR A 75 6.25 13.44 0.67
CA THR A 75 7.60 13.17 0.24
C THR A 75 7.57 11.98 -0.72
N GLU A 76 8.61 11.83 -1.54
CA GLU A 76 8.75 10.63 -2.37
C GLU A 76 8.74 9.35 -1.52
N GLN A 77 9.27 9.43 -0.30
CA GLN A 77 9.29 8.31 0.63
C GLN A 77 7.87 7.88 1.03
N HIS A 78 6.96 8.82 1.29
CA HIS A 78 5.55 8.51 1.59
C HIS A 78 4.89 7.71 0.47
N LEU A 79 5.03 8.14 -0.79
CA LEU A 79 4.47 7.39 -1.93
C LEU A 79 5.17 6.06 -2.14
N SER A 80 6.48 5.99 -1.89
CA SER A 80 7.24 4.74 -2.03
C SER A 80 6.78 3.67 -1.04
N LEU A 81 6.51 4.06 0.22
CA LEU A 81 6.03 3.17 1.27
C LEU A 81 4.59 2.75 1.01
N LEU A 82 3.73 3.69 0.63
CA LEU A 82 2.35 3.39 0.24
C LEU A 82 2.30 2.36 -0.90
N PHE A 83 3.11 2.56 -1.94
CA PHE A 83 3.22 1.60 -3.03
C PHE A 83 3.77 0.24 -2.55
N TYR A 84 4.82 0.25 -1.74
CA TYR A 84 5.46 -0.96 -1.21
C TYR A 84 4.46 -1.82 -0.43
N HIS A 85 3.75 -1.24 0.55
CA HIS A 85 2.77 -1.98 1.34
C HIS A 85 1.58 -2.46 0.49
N TYR A 86 1.17 -1.70 -0.54
CA TYR A 86 0.11 -2.16 -1.43
C TYR A 86 0.57 -3.33 -2.33
N ALA A 87 1.81 -3.28 -2.82
CA ALA A 87 2.40 -4.38 -3.56
C ALA A 87 2.53 -5.64 -2.69
N LEU A 88 2.91 -5.48 -1.42
CA LEU A 88 2.93 -6.56 -0.44
C LEU A 88 1.52 -7.15 -0.22
N LEU A 89 0.50 -6.32 -0.06
CA LEU A 89 -0.90 -6.76 0.02
C LEU A 89 -1.33 -7.58 -1.20
N GLN A 90 -0.94 -7.16 -2.41
CA GLN A 90 -1.26 -7.91 -3.64
C GLN A 90 -0.61 -9.29 -3.65
N ARG A 91 0.61 -9.43 -3.12
CA ARG A 91 1.30 -10.72 -3.01
C ARG A 91 0.64 -11.62 -1.96
N LEU A 92 0.29 -11.07 -0.80
CA LEU A 92 -0.45 -11.78 0.26
C LEU A 92 -1.80 -12.31 -0.26
N ARG A 93 -2.59 -11.48 -0.94
CA ARG A 93 -3.89 -11.85 -1.54
C ARG A 93 -3.78 -12.89 -2.65
N ARG A 94 -2.57 -13.10 -3.20
CA ARG A 94 -2.26 -14.12 -4.20
C ARG A 94 -1.67 -15.39 -3.58
N ASN A 95 -1.66 -15.47 -2.25
CA ASN A 95 -1.12 -16.58 -1.47
C ASN A 95 0.36 -16.85 -1.76
N GLU A 96 1.16 -15.80 -2.02
CA GLU A 96 2.62 -15.92 -2.11
C GLU A 96 3.20 -16.11 -0.70
N PRO A 97 3.77 -17.28 -0.35
CA PRO A 97 4.25 -17.55 1.01
C PRO A 97 5.33 -16.57 1.46
N GLU A 98 6.23 -16.18 0.55
CA GLU A 98 7.34 -15.26 0.83
C GLU A 98 6.86 -13.85 1.24
N ALA A 99 5.61 -13.50 0.94
CA ALA A 99 5.03 -12.24 1.39
C ALA A 99 4.68 -12.26 2.89
N TRP A 100 4.33 -13.44 3.44
CA TRP A 100 4.11 -13.58 4.88
C TRP A 100 5.42 -13.53 5.66
N ASP A 101 6.50 -14.10 5.11
CA ASP A 101 7.84 -13.99 5.70
C ASP A 101 8.25 -12.50 5.82
N GLU A 102 8.03 -11.72 4.76
CA GLU A 102 8.32 -10.28 4.75
C GLU A 102 7.46 -9.50 5.77
N VAL A 103 6.17 -9.85 5.94
CA VAL A 103 5.33 -9.25 7.00
C VAL A 103 5.89 -9.58 8.39
N ASN A 104 6.31 -10.82 8.63
CA ASN A 104 6.87 -11.22 9.92
C ASN A 104 8.19 -10.49 10.20
N GLU A 105 9.09 -10.37 9.21
CA GLU A 105 10.34 -9.62 9.32
C GLU A 105 10.06 -8.15 9.70
N LEU A 106 9.12 -7.48 9.00
CA LEU A 106 8.72 -6.12 9.33
C LEU A 106 8.18 -5.97 10.76
N MET A 107 7.46 -6.97 11.26
CA MET A 107 6.89 -6.97 12.61
C MET A 107 7.93 -7.28 13.70
N GLU A 108 9.01 -7.98 13.35
CA GLU A 108 10.13 -8.25 14.28
C GLU A 108 11.10 -7.06 14.37
N ASP A 109 11.18 -6.24 13.31
CA ASP A 109 12.03 -5.05 13.24
C ASP A 109 11.42 -3.76 13.85
N ASP A 110 10.09 -3.72 14.12
CA ASP A 110 9.32 -2.57 14.66
C ASP A 110 9.17 -2.62 16.21
#